data_AF-A0A8J6RTH8-F1
#
_entry.id   AF-A0A8J6RTH8-F1
#
_cell.length_a   1.000
_cell.length_b   1.000
_cell.length_c   1.000
_cell.angle_alpha   90.00
_cell.angle_beta   90.00
_cell.angle_gamma   90.00
#
_symmetry.space_group_name_H-M   'P 1'
#
loop_
_entity.id
_entity.type
_entity.pdbx_description
1 polymer ?
#
loop_
_entity_poly.entity_id
_entity_poly.type
_entity_poly.pdbx_seq_one_letter_code
_entity_poly.pdbx_strand_id
1 'polypeptide(L)'
;MRRATATAALVAAGLFASLGYSAVAQTSRPTSPAPGMSPAPGMSPAPGMSPAPGMSPNRPMSPAPGMSPRNNQLSALDRQFVMDAAHGGIAEVQLGQLALRKSTNAEVKQFAQQMINEHTQANKELMSLAAQKGVTPPTTPGPKYEAAMMQLQQLSGENFDKAYMMEGGLNGHMESQAVYQRQVLLGQDPDLRAFAARILPRVQGHLQMAATMTRNTFAERNDATPARPGMQMNRGTQTTPGTQMTPGTQMNRGTQTTPGTQMNRGTQTTPGTQMNRGTQTTPGTQMNQ
;
A
#
# COMPACT_ATOMS: atom_id res chain seq x y z
N MET A 1 -18.70 30.53 -46.73
CA MET A 1 -17.63 29.90 -45.94
C MET A 1 -18.03 29.92 -44.47
N ARG A 2 -18.48 28.79 -43.90
CA ARG A 2 -18.84 28.67 -42.48
C ARG A 2 -17.74 27.86 -41.79
N ARG A 3 -17.09 28.43 -40.76
CA ARG A 3 -16.11 27.72 -39.93
C ARG A 3 -16.86 27.02 -38.79
N ALA A 4 -16.76 25.70 -38.73
CA ALA A 4 -17.24 24.89 -37.63
C ALA A 4 -16.11 24.76 -36.60
N THR A 5 -16.34 25.27 -35.39
CA THR A 5 -15.54 25.00 -34.20
C THR A 5 -16.01 23.68 -33.58
N ALA A 6 -15.16 22.65 -33.63
CA ALA A 6 -15.39 21.39 -32.95
C ALA A 6 -14.69 21.42 -31.58
N THR A 7 -15.46 21.61 -30.52
CA THR A 7 -15.06 21.30 -29.13
C THR A 7 -15.08 19.79 -28.93
N ALA A 8 -13.91 19.17 -28.83
CA ALA A 8 -13.78 17.77 -28.43
C ALA A 8 -13.63 17.70 -26.90
N ALA A 9 -14.70 17.31 -26.21
CA ALA A 9 -14.65 16.89 -24.81
C ALA A 9 -14.29 15.39 -24.77
N LEU A 10 -13.07 15.06 -24.37
CA LEU A 10 -12.63 13.69 -24.13
C LEU A 10 -12.91 13.33 -22.66
N VAL A 11 -13.99 12.57 -22.46
CA VAL A 11 -14.27 11.87 -21.20
C VAL A 11 -13.47 10.57 -21.20
N ALA A 12 -12.29 10.57 -20.57
CA ALA A 12 -11.55 9.34 -20.28
C ALA A 12 -12.07 8.75 -18.96
N ALA A 13 -13.12 7.93 -19.05
CA ALA A 13 -13.58 7.11 -17.93
C ALA A 13 -12.59 5.95 -17.72
N GLY A 14 -11.80 6.04 -16.66
CA GLY A 14 -10.89 4.99 -16.23
C GLY A 14 -11.65 3.79 -15.65
N LEU A 15 -11.59 2.66 -16.34
CA LEU A 15 -11.98 1.35 -15.82
C LEU A 15 -10.74 0.72 -15.18
N PHE A 16 -10.59 0.87 -13.86
CA PHE A 16 -9.64 0.06 -13.09
C PHE A 16 -10.33 -1.26 -12.72
N ALA A 17 -9.96 -2.33 -13.43
CA ALA A 17 -10.41 -3.68 -13.10
C ALA A 17 -9.63 -4.20 -11.87
N SER A 18 -10.22 -4.10 -10.69
CA SER A 18 -9.75 -4.79 -9.49
C SER A 18 -10.09 -6.27 -9.58
N LEU A 19 -9.10 -7.12 -9.90
CA LEU A 19 -9.23 -8.57 -9.73
C LEU A 19 -9.15 -8.89 -8.23
N GLY A 20 -10.31 -9.14 -7.62
CA GLY A 20 -10.41 -9.58 -6.22
C GLY A 20 -9.92 -11.02 -6.06
N TYR A 21 -8.98 -11.22 -5.15
CA TYR A 21 -8.63 -12.55 -4.66
C TYR A 21 -9.46 -12.86 -3.40
N SER A 22 -10.31 -13.86 -3.46
CA SER A 22 -11.04 -14.39 -2.30
C SER A 22 -10.11 -15.29 -1.49
N ALA A 23 -9.75 -14.86 -0.27
CA ALA A 23 -9.09 -15.72 0.70
C ALA A 23 -10.12 -16.54 1.48
N VAL A 24 -10.10 -17.86 1.30
CA VAL A 24 -10.84 -18.80 2.15
C VAL A 24 -10.15 -18.84 3.51
N ALA A 25 -10.84 -18.39 4.55
CA ALA A 25 -10.42 -18.58 5.94
C ALA A 25 -10.65 -20.05 6.33
N GLN A 26 -9.58 -20.83 6.48
CA GLN A 26 -9.63 -22.12 7.17
C GLN A 26 -9.19 -21.95 8.62
N THR A 27 -10.12 -22.23 9.52
CA THR A 27 -9.93 -22.32 10.95
C THR A 27 -9.10 -23.57 11.26
N SER A 28 -7.92 -23.40 11.87
CA SER A 28 -7.15 -24.51 12.43
C SER A 28 -6.86 -24.26 13.92
N ARG A 29 -7.17 -25.29 14.71
CA ARG A 29 -6.99 -25.41 16.16
C ARG A 29 -5.52 -25.60 16.53
N PRO A 30 -5.13 -25.33 17.80
CA PRO A 30 -3.73 -25.31 18.22
C PRO A 30 -3.14 -26.71 18.38
N THR A 31 -1.95 -26.93 17.83
CA THR A 31 -1.10 -28.08 18.15
C THR A 31 0.08 -27.65 19.03
N SER A 32 0.34 -28.44 20.06
CA SER A 32 1.40 -28.31 21.06
C SER A 32 2.82 -28.26 20.46
N PRO A 33 3.82 -27.71 21.18
CA PRO A 33 5.14 -27.44 20.62
C PRO A 33 5.98 -28.71 20.45
N ALA A 34 6.75 -28.77 19.36
CA ALA A 34 7.79 -29.76 19.14
C ALA A 34 9.04 -29.46 20.00
N PRO A 35 9.77 -30.48 20.48
CA PRO A 35 10.98 -30.31 21.28
C PRO A 35 12.19 -30.00 20.38
N GLY A 36 12.92 -28.93 20.68
CA GLY A 36 14.20 -28.63 20.02
C GLY A 36 14.39 -27.16 19.63
N MET A 37 14.33 -26.26 20.60
CA MET A 37 14.87 -24.90 20.45
C MET A 37 16.22 -24.85 21.18
N SER A 38 17.31 -24.67 20.44
CA SER A 38 18.57 -24.21 21.00
C SER A 38 18.50 -22.68 21.18
N PRO A 39 19.03 -22.12 22.27
CA PRO A 39 18.98 -20.67 22.50
C PRO A 39 19.94 -19.90 21.57
N ALA A 40 19.59 -18.65 21.29
CA ALA A 40 20.41 -17.71 20.53
C ALA A 40 21.73 -17.37 21.26
N PRO A 41 22.80 -16.97 20.54
CA PRO A 41 24.09 -16.65 21.16
C PRO A 41 24.00 -15.28 21.87
N GLY A 42 24.28 -15.24 23.18
CA GLY A 42 24.46 -13.96 23.89
C GLY A 42 24.10 -13.87 25.37
N MET A 43 23.54 -14.91 26.01
CA MET A 43 23.34 -14.92 27.47
C MET A 43 24.24 -15.94 28.15
N SER A 44 25.06 -15.49 29.10
CA SER A 44 25.80 -16.36 30.01
C SER A 44 24.83 -17.22 30.85
N PRO A 45 25.12 -18.50 31.09
CA PRO A 45 24.28 -19.32 31.96
C PRO A 45 24.46 -18.92 33.43
N ALA A 46 23.36 -18.94 34.18
CA ALA A 46 23.37 -18.80 35.63
C ALA A 46 24.12 -19.98 36.30
N PRO A 47 24.82 -19.77 37.44
CA PRO A 47 25.55 -20.84 38.11
C PRO A 47 24.58 -21.76 38.88
N GLY A 48 24.66 -23.08 38.68
CA GLY A 48 23.96 -24.00 39.60
C GLY A 48 23.61 -25.41 39.16
N MET A 49 24.00 -25.93 37.99
CA MET A 49 23.70 -27.32 37.61
C MET A 49 24.96 -28.08 37.18
N SER A 50 25.33 -29.08 37.98
CA SER A 50 26.41 -30.01 37.65
C SER A 50 25.95 -30.99 36.56
N PRO A 51 26.80 -31.33 35.56
CA PRO A 51 26.45 -32.31 34.55
C PRO A 51 26.56 -33.74 35.10
N ALA A 52 25.69 -34.63 34.62
CA ALA A 52 25.74 -36.06 34.91
C ALA A 52 27.02 -36.71 34.29
N PRO A 53 27.64 -37.72 34.93
CA PRO A 53 28.87 -38.33 34.45
C PRO A 53 28.59 -39.26 33.25
N GLY A 54 29.28 -39.07 32.12
CA GLY A 54 29.27 -40.09 31.05
C GLY A 54 29.59 -39.69 29.61
N MET A 55 29.88 -38.43 29.27
CA MET A 55 30.18 -38.05 27.88
C MET A 55 31.57 -37.40 27.74
N SER A 56 32.51 -38.16 27.16
CA SER A 56 33.83 -37.65 26.74
C SER A 56 33.68 -36.67 25.56
N PRO A 57 34.38 -35.52 25.56
CA PRO A 57 34.08 -34.41 24.66
C PRO A 57 34.78 -34.46 23.28
N ASN A 58 35.35 -35.58 22.86
CA ASN A 58 36.26 -35.55 21.70
C ASN A 58 36.15 -36.76 20.75
N ARG A 59 34.99 -36.92 20.11
CA ARG A 59 34.87 -37.79 18.92
C ARG A 59 34.25 -37.00 17.77
N PRO A 60 34.91 -36.89 16.60
CA PRO A 60 34.28 -36.28 15.44
C PRO A 60 33.06 -37.13 15.05
N MET A 61 31.87 -36.52 15.10
CA MET A 61 30.66 -37.16 14.59
C MET A 61 30.76 -37.20 13.06
N SER A 62 30.96 -38.38 12.48
CA SER A 62 30.72 -38.59 11.07
C SER A 62 29.25 -38.25 10.77
N PRO A 63 28.94 -37.54 9.68
CA PRO A 63 27.56 -37.21 9.33
C PRO A 63 26.75 -38.51 9.16
N ALA A 64 25.54 -38.53 9.74
CA ALA A 64 24.64 -39.66 9.64
C ALA A 64 24.34 -39.98 8.15
N PRO A 65 24.39 -41.24 7.71
CA PRO A 65 24.04 -41.62 6.35
C PRO A 65 22.54 -41.43 6.12
N GLY A 66 22.15 -40.55 5.20
CA GLY A 66 20.75 -40.35 4.82
C GLY A 66 20.30 -38.91 4.58
N MET A 67 21.13 -37.91 4.85
CA MET A 67 20.90 -36.57 4.31
C MET A 67 21.41 -36.53 2.88
N SER A 68 20.53 -36.82 1.92
CA SER A 68 20.73 -36.43 0.52
C SER A 68 21.21 -34.98 0.50
N PRO A 69 22.24 -34.62 -0.30
CA PRO A 69 22.67 -33.23 -0.41
C PRO A 69 21.43 -32.40 -0.70
N ARG A 70 21.15 -31.39 0.15
CA ARG A 70 20.07 -30.43 -0.12
C ARG A 70 20.26 -30.01 -1.56
N ASN A 71 19.27 -30.35 -2.39
CA ASN A 71 19.30 -29.97 -3.79
C ASN A 71 19.46 -28.46 -3.78
N ASN A 72 20.62 -27.95 -4.22
CA ASN A 72 21.03 -26.55 -4.04
C ASN A 72 20.26 -25.62 -5.00
N GLN A 73 19.10 -26.08 -5.47
CA GLN A 73 18.20 -25.40 -6.37
C GLN A 73 17.05 -24.82 -5.57
N LEU A 74 16.83 -23.52 -5.74
CA LEU A 74 15.68 -22.82 -5.18
C LEU A 74 14.36 -23.54 -5.48
N SER A 75 13.37 -23.38 -4.61
CA SER A 75 12.02 -23.84 -4.92
C SER A 75 11.40 -22.99 -6.05
N ALA A 76 10.32 -23.48 -6.67
CA ALA A 76 9.58 -22.67 -7.64
C ALA A 76 9.01 -21.38 -7.01
N LEU A 77 8.65 -21.43 -5.72
CA LEU A 77 8.14 -20.27 -4.99
C LEU A 77 9.25 -19.23 -4.77
N ASP A 78 10.45 -19.67 -4.35
CA ASP A 78 11.59 -18.77 -4.15
C ASP A 78 12.03 -18.12 -5.47
N ARG A 79 12.04 -18.88 -6.57
CA ARG A 79 12.31 -18.33 -7.91
C ARG A 79 11.26 -17.30 -8.32
N GLN A 80 9.98 -17.61 -8.11
CA GLN A 80 8.90 -16.68 -8.43
C GLN A 80 9.01 -15.39 -7.63
N PHE A 81 9.33 -15.47 -6.33
CA PHE A 81 9.57 -14.30 -5.50
C PHE A 81 10.67 -13.40 -6.07
N VAL A 82 11.81 -13.96 -6.51
CA VAL A 82 12.89 -13.19 -7.14
C VAL A 82 12.41 -12.47 -8.40
N MET A 83 11.64 -13.14 -9.25
CA MET A 83 11.10 -12.54 -10.48
C MET A 83 10.10 -11.42 -10.18
N ASP A 84 9.12 -11.68 -9.32
CA ASP A 84 8.06 -10.72 -8.97
C ASP A 84 8.64 -9.48 -8.27
N ALA A 85 9.52 -9.69 -7.28
CA ALA A 85 10.15 -8.61 -6.54
C ALA A 85 11.07 -7.76 -7.44
N ALA A 86 11.77 -8.37 -8.41
CA ALA A 86 12.60 -7.64 -9.36
C ALA A 86 11.75 -6.82 -10.34
N HIS A 87 10.71 -7.40 -10.94
CA HIS A 87 9.81 -6.67 -11.84
C HIS A 87 9.13 -5.48 -11.14
N GLY A 88 8.57 -5.69 -9.95
CA GLY A 88 7.94 -4.62 -9.17
C GLY A 88 8.94 -3.59 -8.69
N GLY A 89 10.10 -4.01 -8.18
CA GLY A 89 11.14 -3.10 -7.71
C GLY A 89 11.71 -2.21 -8.82
N ILE A 90 11.89 -2.73 -10.04
CA ILE A 90 12.32 -1.93 -11.19
C ILE A 90 11.23 -0.93 -11.60
N ALA A 91 9.96 -1.37 -11.60
CA ALA A 91 8.82 -0.53 -11.91
C ALA A 91 8.72 0.67 -10.95
N GLU A 92 8.83 0.44 -9.63
CA GLU A 92 8.74 1.49 -8.61
C GLU A 92 9.80 2.58 -8.80
N VAL A 93 11.04 2.19 -9.15
CA VAL A 93 12.11 3.16 -9.46
C VAL A 93 11.77 3.97 -10.71
N GLN A 94 11.28 3.34 -11.77
CA GLN A 94 10.93 4.04 -13.01
C GLN A 94 9.71 4.96 -12.85
N LEU A 95 8.70 4.51 -12.09
CA LEU A 95 7.51 5.30 -11.75
C LEU A 95 7.88 6.50 -10.88
N GLY A 96 8.74 6.31 -9.87
CA GLY A 96 9.27 7.41 -9.07
C GLY A 96 10.01 8.44 -9.92
N GLN A 97 10.88 7.99 -10.85
CA GLN A 97 11.57 8.90 -11.76
C GLN A 97 10.61 9.67 -12.68
N LEU A 98 9.54 9.01 -13.14
CA LEU A 98 8.48 9.65 -13.91
C LEU A 98 7.78 10.73 -13.07
N ALA A 99 7.51 10.45 -11.79
CA ALA A 99 6.87 11.40 -10.88
C ALA A 99 7.74 12.63 -10.57
N LEU A 100 9.05 12.46 -10.38
CA LEU A 100 9.96 13.59 -10.22
C LEU A 100 9.95 14.53 -11.43
N ARG A 101 9.79 13.99 -12.65
CA ARG A 101 9.73 14.78 -13.88
C ARG A 101 8.38 15.47 -14.11
N LYS A 102 7.28 14.79 -13.79
CA LYS A 102 5.93 15.23 -14.20
C LYS A 102 5.13 15.95 -13.11
N SER A 103 5.39 15.66 -11.85
CA SER A 103 4.68 16.30 -10.75
C SER A 103 5.20 17.72 -10.51
N THR A 104 4.34 18.60 -10.03
CA THR A 104 4.73 19.87 -9.41
C THR A 104 4.46 19.88 -7.90
N ASN A 105 3.80 18.84 -7.38
CA ASN A 105 3.47 18.71 -5.96
C ASN A 105 4.72 18.26 -5.16
N ALA A 106 5.08 19.05 -4.15
CA ALA A 106 6.28 18.81 -3.34
C ALA A 106 6.20 17.48 -2.55
N GLU A 107 5.03 17.14 -2.00
CA GLU A 107 4.84 15.89 -1.25
C GLU A 107 4.94 14.67 -2.16
N VAL A 108 4.33 14.73 -3.35
CA VAL A 108 4.42 13.65 -4.36
C VAL A 108 5.88 13.44 -4.80
N LYS A 109 6.64 14.53 -5.00
CA LYS A 109 8.06 14.43 -5.32
C LYS A 109 8.88 13.84 -4.18
N GLN A 110 8.59 14.22 -2.93
CA GLN A 110 9.26 13.66 -1.76
C GLN A 110 9.01 12.16 -1.64
N PHE A 111 7.74 11.74 -1.78
CA PHE A 111 7.38 10.33 -1.81
C PHE A 111 8.11 9.58 -2.93
N ALA A 112 8.10 10.12 -4.15
CA ALA A 112 8.79 9.53 -5.29
C ALA A 112 10.31 9.40 -5.07
N GLN A 113 10.95 10.41 -4.49
CA GLN A 113 12.38 10.36 -4.18
C GLN A 113 12.69 9.27 -3.15
N GLN A 114 11.84 9.10 -2.14
CA GLN A 114 12.00 8.02 -1.17
C GLN A 114 11.85 6.65 -1.84
N MET A 115 10.83 6.47 -2.69
CA MET A 115 10.65 5.21 -3.45
C MET A 115 11.89 4.88 -4.28
N ILE A 116 12.44 5.86 -5.03
CA ILE A 116 13.66 5.66 -5.82
C ILE A 116 14.81 5.19 -4.94
N ASN A 117 15.05 5.87 -3.82
CA ASN A 117 16.20 5.58 -2.96
C ASN A 117 16.10 4.16 -2.36
N GLU A 118 14.96 3.86 -1.74
CA GLU A 118 14.76 2.62 -1.01
C GLU A 118 14.62 1.42 -1.95
N HIS A 119 13.85 1.53 -3.03
CA HIS A 119 13.71 0.44 -4.00
C HIS A 119 15.00 0.21 -4.79
N THR A 120 15.77 1.26 -5.13
CA THR A 120 17.08 1.06 -5.79
C THR A 120 18.03 0.26 -4.91
N GLN A 121 18.05 0.53 -3.61
CA GLN A 121 18.87 -0.24 -2.67
C GLN A 121 18.39 -1.69 -2.56
N ALA A 122 17.08 -1.91 -2.39
CA ALA A 122 16.50 -3.26 -2.30
C ALA A 122 16.75 -4.08 -3.58
N ASN A 123 16.63 -3.46 -4.77
CA ASN A 123 16.88 -4.12 -6.05
C ASN A 123 18.33 -4.58 -6.19
N LYS A 124 19.30 -3.73 -5.80
CA LYS A 124 20.72 -4.10 -5.84
C LYS A 124 21.02 -5.32 -4.96
N GLU A 125 20.44 -5.35 -3.77
CA GLU A 125 20.61 -6.46 -2.85
C GLU A 125 19.93 -7.73 -3.36
N LEU A 126 18.70 -7.63 -3.88
CA LEU A 126 18.00 -8.76 -4.50
C LEU A 126 18.78 -9.33 -5.69
N MET A 127 19.32 -8.48 -6.57
CA MET A 127 20.11 -8.92 -7.72
C MET A 127 21.39 -9.65 -7.30
N SER A 128 22.09 -9.14 -6.28
CA SER A 128 23.27 -9.81 -5.71
C SER A 128 22.91 -11.19 -5.13
N LEU A 129 21.81 -11.26 -4.37
CA LEU A 129 21.35 -12.51 -3.78
C LEU A 129 20.90 -13.50 -4.86
N ALA A 130 20.16 -13.06 -5.87
CA ALA A 130 19.74 -13.90 -6.99
C ALA A 130 20.95 -14.49 -7.74
N ALA A 131 21.98 -13.68 -8.00
CA ALA A 131 23.21 -14.13 -8.65
C ALA A 131 23.94 -15.21 -7.82
N GLN A 132 24.04 -15.03 -6.50
CA GLN A 132 24.61 -16.04 -5.59
C GLN A 132 23.83 -17.37 -5.61
N LYS A 133 22.52 -17.31 -5.87
CA LYS A 133 21.63 -18.46 -5.97
C LYS A 133 21.51 -19.02 -7.39
N GLY A 134 22.28 -18.49 -8.35
CA GLY A 134 22.26 -18.95 -9.75
C GLY A 134 20.95 -18.60 -10.49
N VAL A 135 20.20 -17.60 -10.02
CA VAL A 135 19.01 -17.08 -10.71
C VAL A 135 19.37 -15.80 -11.44
N THR A 136 18.92 -15.69 -12.69
CA THR A 136 19.00 -14.44 -13.46
C THR A 136 17.67 -13.69 -13.31
N PRO A 137 17.61 -12.61 -12.52
CA PRO A 137 16.39 -11.81 -12.40
C PRO A 137 16.14 -11.00 -13.69
N PRO A 138 14.88 -10.58 -13.93
CA PRO A 138 14.57 -9.66 -15.02
C PRO A 138 15.28 -8.31 -14.82
N THR A 139 15.54 -7.63 -15.94
CA THR A 139 16.13 -6.29 -15.97
C THR A 139 15.14 -5.21 -16.42
N THR A 140 13.88 -5.57 -16.64
CA THR A 140 12.79 -4.69 -17.06
C THR A 140 11.60 -4.82 -16.13
N PRO A 141 10.71 -3.81 -16.06
CA PRO A 141 9.42 -3.97 -15.41
C PRO A 141 8.62 -5.13 -16.02
N GLY A 142 7.67 -5.67 -15.26
CA GLY A 142 6.71 -6.65 -15.79
C GLY A 142 5.69 -5.97 -16.71
N PRO A 143 5.02 -6.70 -17.63
CA PRO A 143 4.09 -6.12 -18.62
C PRO A 143 2.99 -5.24 -18.03
N LYS A 144 2.47 -5.61 -16.85
CA LYS A 144 1.50 -4.79 -16.09
C LYS A 144 2.05 -3.39 -15.81
N TYR A 145 3.28 -3.31 -15.31
CA TYR A 145 3.91 -2.05 -14.94
C TYR A 145 4.33 -1.23 -16.16
N GLU A 146 4.74 -1.88 -17.25
CA GLU A 146 4.98 -1.20 -18.53
C GLU A 146 3.70 -0.53 -19.05
N ALA A 147 2.57 -1.24 -18.99
CA ALA A 147 1.27 -0.69 -19.36
C ALA A 147 0.87 0.50 -18.46
N ALA A 148 1.02 0.37 -17.14
CA ALA A 148 0.78 1.46 -16.20
C ALA A 148 1.66 2.68 -16.52
N MET A 149 2.96 2.48 -16.78
CA MET A 149 3.86 3.56 -17.17
C MET A 149 3.39 4.28 -18.43
N MET A 150 2.99 3.55 -19.48
CA MET A 150 2.48 4.15 -20.72
C MET A 150 1.23 5.00 -20.47
N GLN A 151 0.33 4.56 -19.60
CA GLN A 151 -0.86 5.33 -19.22
C GLN A 151 -0.49 6.59 -18.43
N LEU A 152 0.36 6.46 -17.41
CA LEU A 152 0.77 7.59 -16.57
C LEU A 152 1.55 8.64 -17.38
N GLN A 153 2.33 8.25 -18.38
CA GLN A 153 3.05 9.18 -19.25
C GLN A 153 2.11 10.16 -19.98
N GLN A 154 0.88 9.75 -20.28
CA GLN A 154 -0.13 10.56 -20.97
C GLN A 154 -0.83 11.57 -20.04
N LEU A 155 -0.75 11.36 -18.73
CA LEU A 155 -1.38 12.23 -17.74
C LEU A 155 -0.47 13.41 -17.39
N SER A 156 -1.03 14.47 -16.83
CA SER A 156 -0.26 15.65 -16.35
C SER A 156 -0.94 16.30 -15.16
N GLY A 157 -0.18 17.10 -14.39
CA GLY A 157 -0.68 17.83 -13.23
C GLY A 157 -1.33 16.92 -12.19
N GLU A 158 -2.42 17.38 -11.57
CA GLU A 158 -3.11 16.64 -10.50
C GLU A 158 -3.62 15.26 -10.96
N ASN A 159 -4.01 15.11 -12.22
CA ASN A 159 -4.43 13.80 -12.75
C ASN A 159 -3.28 12.80 -12.79
N PHE A 160 -2.07 13.28 -13.10
CA PHE A 160 -0.87 12.46 -13.03
C PHE A 160 -0.56 12.09 -11.58
N ASP A 161 -0.55 13.06 -10.67
CA ASP A 161 -0.23 12.84 -9.25
C ASP A 161 -1.14 11.77 -8.64
N LYS A 162 -2.44 11.84 -8.91
CA LYS A 162 -3.41 10.86 -8.43
C LYS A 162 -3.21 9.48 -9.01
N ALA A 163 -3.01 9.39 -10.32
CA ALA A 163 -2.78 8.10 -10.96
C ALA A 163 -1.49 7.46 -10.43
N TYR A 164 -0.45 8.25 -10.20
CA TYR A 164 0.80 7.79 -9.59
C TYR A 164 0.60 7.28 -8.16
N MET A 165 -0.09 8.05 -7.30
CA MET A 165 -0.34 7.63 -5.92
C MET A 165 -1.26 6.40 -5.84
N MET A 166 -2.24 6.27 -6.73
CA MET A 166 -3.12 5.10 -6.78
C MET A 166 -2.38 3.87 -7.30
N GLU A 167 -1.65 3.98 -8.41
CA GLU A 167 -1.07 2.81 -9.09
C GLU A 167 0.26 2.38 -8.48
N GLY A 168 1.26 3.26 -8.41
CA GLY A 168 2.54 2.93 -7.77
C GLY A 168 2.44 2.94 -6.24
N GLY A 169 1.80 3.97 -5.68
CA GLY A 169 1.71 4.14 -4.24
C GLY A 169 0.84 3.09 -3.53
N LEU A 170 -0.44 2.95 -3.90
CA LEU A 170 -1.35 2.00 -3.25
C LEU A 170 -1.28 0.61 -3.88
N ASN A 171 -1.63 0.48 -5.15
CA ASN A 171 -1.83 -0.82 -5.80
C ASN A 171 -0.53 -1.62 -5.87
N GLY A 172 0.57 -0.99 -6.31
CA GLY A 172 1.90 -1.60 -6.39
C GLY A 172 2.43 -2.06 -5.04
N HIS A 173 2.20 -1.28 -3.98
CA HIS A 173 2.65 -1.64 -2.64
C HIS A 173 1.77 -2.70 -1.96
N MET A 174 0.46 -2.74 -2.25
CA MET A 174 -0.41 -3.85 -1.79
C MET A 174 0.03 -5.19 -2.42
N GLU A 175 0.33 -5.19 -3.72
CA GLU A 175 0.84 -6.36 -4.42
C GLU A 175 2.22 -6.77 -3.89
N SER A 176 3.13 -5.81 -3.75
CA SER A 176 4.45 -6.05 -3.17
C SER A 176 4.34 -6.62 -1.75
N GLN A 177 3.44 -6.08 -0.91
CA GLN A 177 3.22 -6.61 0.43
C GLN A 177 2.83 -8.10 0.38
N ALA A 178 1.91 -8.48 -0.52
CA ALA A 178 1.49 -9.87 -0.68
C ALA A 178 2.64 -10.78 -1.14
N VAL A 179 3.45 -10.34 -2.11
CA VAL A 179 4.64 -11.07 -2.61
C VAL A 179 5.64 -11.33 -1.47
N TYR A 180 5.97 -10.29 -0.70
CA TYR A 180 6.94 -10.39 0.39
C TYR A 180 6.40 -11.22 1.56
N GLN A 181 5.13 -11.05 1.95
CA GLN A 181 4.49 -11.88 2.98
C GLN A 181 4.49 -13.36 2.60
N ARG A 182 4.16 -13.67 1.34
CA ARG A 182 4.19 -15.04 0.83
C ARG A 182 5.57 -15.67 0.95
N GLN A 183 6.63 -14.93 0.59
CA GLN A 183 8.01 -15.42 0.71
C GLN A 183 8.40 -15.67 2.17
N VAL A 184 8.08 -14.74 3.08
CA VAL A 184 8.39 -14.91 4.51
C VAL A 184 7.75 -16.18 5.08
N LEU A 185 6.50 -16.43 4.72
CA LEU A 185 5.69 -17.53 5.26
C LEU A 185 5.99 -18.88 4.60
N LEU A 186 6.15 -18.90 3.28
CA LEU A 186 6.16 -20.14 2.48
C LEU A 186 7.47 -20.39 1.74
N GLY A 187 8.42 -19.45 1.78
CA GLY A 187 9.75 -19.60 1.21
C GLY A 187 10.51 -20.78 1.81
N GLN A 188 11.42 -21.36 1.03
CA GLN A 188 12.28 -22.46 1.50
C GLN A 188 13.73 -22.01 1.64
N ASP A 189 14.19 -21.09 0.79
CA ASP A 189 15.54 -20.54 0.88
C ASP A 189 15.67 -19.56 2.07
N PRO A 190 16.56 -19.82 3.03
CA PRO A 190 16.66 -19.00 4.24
C PRO A 190 17.09 -17.56 3.95
N ASP A 191 17.92 -17.33 2.94
CA ASP A 191 18.44 -16.00 2.64
C ASP A 191 17.36 -15.14 1.95
N LEU A 192 16.59 -15.71 1.02
CA LEU A 192 15.46 -15.02 0.40
C LEU A 192 14.34 -14.72 1.41
N ARG A 193 14.08 -15.64 2.36
CA ARG A 193 13.15 -15.36 3.47
C ARG A 193 13.64 -14.23 4.36
N ALA A 194 14.93 -14.22 4.71
CA ALA A 194 15.52 -13.17 5.53
C ALA A 194 15.50 -11.82 4.81
N PHE A 195 15.81 -11.81 3.51
CA PHE A 195 15.68 -10.63 2.66
C PHE A 195 14.23 -10.11 2.67
N ALA A 196 13.26 -10.97 2.39
CA ALA A 196 11.85 -10.58 2.36
C ALA A 196 11.36 -10.03 3.72
N ALA A 197 11.74 -10.68 4.82
CA ALA A 197 11.37 -10.27 6.17
C ALA A 197 11.91 -8.88 6.54
N ARG A 198 13.12 -8.54 6.08
CA ARG A 198 13.75 -7.24 6.35
C ARG A 198 13.16 -6.10 5.52
N ILE A 199 12.71 -6.38 4.29
CA ILE A 199 12.15 -5.37 3.39
C ILE A 199 10.65 -5.14 3.65
N LEU A 200 9.91 -6.16 4.08
CA LEU A 200 8.47 -6.09 4.29
C LEU A 200 7.99 -4.89 5.13
N PRO A 201 8.63 -4.51 6.26
CA PRO A 201 8.24 -3.32 7.01
C PRO A 201 8.33 -2.01 6.22
N ARG A 202 9.29 -1.89 5.30
CA ARG A 202 9.42 -0.70 4.43
C ARG A 202 8.27 -0.63 3.44
N VAL A 203 7.93 -1.75 2.81
CA VAL A 203 6.77 -1.85 1.89
C VAL A 203 5.48 -1.46 2.60
N GLN A 204 5.30 -1.92 3.85
CA GLN A 204 4.14 -1.56 4.67
C GLN A 204 4.13 -0.06 5.04
N GLY A 205 5.29 0.51 5.37
CA GLY A 205 5.44 1.94 5.63
C GLY A 205 5.08 2.79 4.41
N HIS A 206 5.59 2.43 3.24
CA HIS A 206 5.27 3.11 1.98
C HIS A 206 3.78 3.04 1.65
N LEU A 207 3.15 1.86 1.81
CA LEU A 207 1.70 1.70 1.63
C LEU A 207 0.91 2.63 2.57
N GLN A 208 1.32 2.72 3.83
CA GLN A 208 0.68 3.60 4.81
C GLN A 208 0.83 5.08 4.44
N MET A 209 2.02 5.49 3.98
CA MET A 209 2.27 6.84 3.49
C MET A 209 1.39 7.15 2.29
N ALA A 210 1.37 6.26 1.28
CA ALA A 210 0.59 6.44 0.08
C ALA A 210 -0.91 6.50 0.39
N ALA A 211 -1.41 5.66 1.30
CA ALA A 211 -2.80 5.69 1.77
C ALA A 211 -3.14 7.03 2.46
N THR A 212 -2.21 7.56 3.27
CA THR A 212 -2.39 8.87 3.93
C THR A 212 -2.44 9.99 2.91
N MET A 213 -1.48 10.06 2.00
CA MET A 213 -1.42 11.10 0.96
C MET A 213 -2.63 11.03 0.02
N THR A 214 -3.08 9.82 -0.30
CA THR A 214 -4.28 9.61 -1.10
C THR A 214 -5.53 10.09 -0.35
N ARG A 215 -5.68 9.77 0.94
CA ARG A 215 -6.78 10.32 1.76
C ARG A 215 -6.71 11.84 1.88
N ASN A 216 -5.52 12.42 2.09
CA ASN A 216 -5.34 13.87 2.25
C ASN A 216 -5.64 14.61 0.95
N THR A 217 -5.18 14.14 -0.20
CA THR A 217 -5.52 14.71 -1.52
C THR A 217 -7.02 14.63 -1.84
N PHE A 218 -7.75 13.70 -1.23
CA PHE A 218 -9.21 13.62 -1.31
C PHE A 218 -9.93 14.41 -0.20
N ALA A 219 -9.29 14.67 0.94
CA ALA A 219 -9.80 15.47 2.06
C ALA A 219 -9.62 16.98 1.82
N GLU A 220 -8.51 17.42 1.24
CA GLU A 220 -8.29 18.83 0.83
C GLU A 220 -9.32 19.30 -0.21
N ARG A 221 -9.88 18.36 -0.99
CA ARG A 221 -11.02 18.64 -1.88
C ARG A 221 -12.34 18.90 -1.12
N ASN A 222 -12.42 18.52 0.15
CA ASN A 222 -13.57 18.72 1.03
C ASN A 222 -13.37 19.86 2.05
N ASP A 223 -12.15 20.41 2.20
CA ASP A 223 -11.82 21.42 3.22
C ASP A 223 -11.88 22.88 2.76
N ALA A 224 -12.26 23.16 1.50
CA ALA A 224 -12.55 24.52 1.07
C ALA A 224 -13.62 24.65 -0.02
N THR A 225 -14.29 23.56 -0.40
CA THR A 225 -15.30 23.62 -1.45
C THR A 225 -16.68 23.83 -0.83
N PRO A 226 -17.40 24.92 -1.14
CA PRO A 226 -18.80 25.02 -0.78
C PRO A 226 -19.55 23.81 -1.35
N ALA A 227 -20.40 23.16 -0.55
CA ALA A 227 -21.28 22.12 -1.08
C ALA A 227 -22.06 22.71 -2.26
N ARG A 228 -22.04 22.11 -3.44
CA ARG A 228 -22.63 22.72 -4.65
C ARG A 228 -24.16 22.82 -4.50
N PRO A 229 -24.83 23.82 -5.09
CA PRO A 229 -26.28 23.90 -5.10
C PRO A 229 -26.91 22.62 -5.66
N GLY A 230 -27.88 22.04 -4.94
CA GLY A 230 -28.57 20.80 -5.34
C GLY A 230 -27.86 19.51 -4.92
N MET A 231 -26.74 19.57 -4.19
CA MET A 231 -26.08 18.38 -3.66
C MET A 231 -26.92 17.72 -2.56
N GLN A 232 -27.10 16.41 -2.65
CA GLN A 232 -27.80 15.61 -1.64
C GLN A 232 -26.79 14.76 -0.84
N MET A 233 -26.73 14.99 0.47
CA MET A 233 -25.83 14.31 1.40
C MET A 233 -26.59 13.17 2.09
N ASN A 234 -26.05 11.95 2.00
CA ASN A 234 -26.73 10.73 2.45
C ASN A 234 -26.17 10.17 3.77
N ARG A 235 -26.86 9.17 4.32
CA ARG A 235 -26.50 8.50 5.59
C ARG A 235 -25.02 8.08 5.60
N GLY A 236 -24.32 8.42 6.69
CA GLY A 236 -22.89 8.10 6.88
C GLY A 236 -21.94 9.20 6.41
N THR A 237 -22.47 10.30 5.86
CA THR A 237 -21.64 11.44 5.46
C THR A 237 -21.31 12.30 6.69
N GLN A 238 -20.03 12.53 6.93
CA GLN A 238 -19.54 13.52 7.89
C GLN A 238 -19.00 14.73 7.14
N THR A 239 -19.37 15.94 7.52
CA THR A 239 -18.76 17.16 6.96
C THR A 239 -17.37 17.38 7.55
N THR A 240 -16.52 18.12 6.86
CA THR A 240 -15.17 18.48 7.35
C THR A 240 -15.25 19.83 8.08
N PRO A 241 -14.36 20.14 9.06
CA PRO A 241 -14.39 21.43 9.73
C PRO A 241 -14.23 22.61 8.74
N GLY A 242 -15.11 23.60 8.82
CA GLY A 242 -15.04 24.78 7.96
C GLY A 242 -15.84 24.68 6.65
N THR A 243 -16.51 23.55 6.36
CA THR A 243 -17.36 23.44 5.18
C THR A 243 -18.52 24.45 5.20
N GLN A 244 -18.70 25.20 4.10
CA GLN A 244 -19.88 26.05 3.89
C GLN A 244 -20.92 25.35 3.02
N MET A 245 -22.15 25.22 3.51
CA MET A 245 -23.27 24.63 2.77
C MET A 245 -23.96 25.72 1.97
N THR A 246 -24.11 25.57 0.65
CA THR A 246 -24.79 26.57 -0.18
C THR A 246 -26.32 26.34 -0.23
N PRO A 247 -27.10 27.35 -0.69
CA PRO A 247 -28.53 27.18 -0.93
C PRO A 247 -28.80 25.98 -1.87
N GLY A 248 -29.85 25.22 -1.60
CA GLY A 248 -30.24 24.03 -2.37
C GLY A 248 -29.55 22.73 -1.97
N THR A 249 -28.61 22.76 -1.02
CA THR A 249 -28.02 21.52 -0.47
C THR A 249 -29.04 20.82 0.43
N GLN A 250 -29.24 19.51 0.23
CA GLN A 250 -30.14 18.68 1.05
C GLN A 250 -29.35 17.71 1.92
N MET A 251 -29.56 17.75 3.24
CA MET A 251 -28.99 16.80 4.19
C MET A 251 -30.02 15.75 4.60
N ASN A 252 -29.70 14.48 4.30
CA ASN A 252 -30.54 13.33 4.60
C ASN A 252 -30.20 12.71 5.96
N ARG A 253 -31.15 11.95 6.51
CA ARG A 253 -31.02 11.21 7.78
C ARG A 253 -29.68 10.47 7.90
N GLY A 254 -28.95 10.72 8.99
CA GLY A 254 -27.66 10.10 9.29
C GLY A 254 -26.45 10.84 8.72
N THR A 255 -26.65 12.06 8.20
CA THR A 255 -25.57 13.02 7.97
C THR A 255 -25.13 13.62 9.31
N GLN A 256 -23.83 13.74 9.55
CA GLN A 256 -23.27 14.40 10.74
C GLN A 256 -22.49 15.64 10.32
N THR A 257 -22.78 16.79 10.92
CA THR A 257 -21.94 17.98 10.72
C THR A 257 -20.76 17.98 11.68
N THR A 258 -19.66 18.63 11.35
CA THR A 258 -18.47 18.78 12.20
C THR A 258 -18.31 20.23 12.65
N PRO A 259 -17.69 20.53 13.82
CA PRO A 259 -17.53 21.92 14.28
C PRO A 259 -16.90 22.83 13.22
N GLY A 260 -17.42 24.05 13.07
CA GLY A 260 -17.01 24.99 12.02
C GLY A 260 -17.78 24.88 10.71
N THR A 261 -18.68 23.89 10.58
CA THR A 261 -19.62 23.84 9.43
C THR A 261 -20.56 25.05 9.46
N GLN A 262 -20.68 25.77 8.34
CA GLN A 262 -21.61 26.89 8.19
C GLN A 262 -22.75 26.53 7.24
N MET A 263 -24.00 26.61 7.71
CA MET A 263 -25.20 26.40 6.89
C MET A 263 -25.75 27.74 6.41
N ASN A 264 -25.79 27.94 5.09
CA ASN A 264 -26.34 29.16 4.50
C ASN A 264 -27.86 29.05 4.27
N ARG A 265 -28.49 30.21 4.04
CA ARG A 265 -29.93 30.30 3.74
C ARG A 265 -30.30 29.39 2.56
N GLY A 266 -31.36 28.59 2.71
CA GLY A 266 -31.81 27.66 1.66
C GLY A 266 -31.16 26.27 1.68
N THR A 267 -30.30 25.96 2.66
CA THR A 267 -29.95 24.56 2.99
C THR A 267 -31.17 23.87 3.62
N GLN A 268 -31.45 22.63 3.18
CA GLN A 268 -32.53 21.81 3.70
C GLN A 268 -31.97 20.64 4.52
N THR A 269 -32.57 20.32 5.66
CA THR A 269 -32.21 19.17 6.50
C THR A 269 -33.42 18.28 6.74
N THR A 270 -33.21 16.98 6.96
CA THR A 270 -34.28 16.03 7.33
C THR A 270 -34.09 15.49 8.76
N PRO A 271 -35.18 15.02 9.41
CA PRO A 271 -35.14 14.39 10.72
C PRO A 271 -34.10 13.25 10.81
N GLY A 272 -33.18 13.40 11.77
CA GLY A 272 -32.06 12.49 11.99
C GLY A 272 -30.72 12.94 11.38
N THR A 273 -30.65 14.17 10.87
CA THR A 273 -29.36 14.87 10.68
C THR A 273 -28.80 15.24 12.06
N GLN A 274 -27.56 14.85 12.35
CA GLN A 274 -26.91 15.16 13.63
C GLN A 274 -26.04 16.41 13.47
N MET A 275 -26.36 17.47 14.21
CA MET A 275 -25.57 18.69 14.20
C MET A 275 -24.59 18.71 15.38
N ASN A 276 -23.29 18.75 15.11
CA ASN A 276 -22.29 18.85 16.18
C ASN A 276 -22.18 20.28 16.73
N ARG A 277 -21.83 20.37 18.03
CA ARG A 277 -21.57 21.63 18.73
C ARG A 277 -20.52 22.45 17.98
N GLY A 278 -20.84 23.69 17.61
CA GLY A 278 -19.98 24.54 16.78
C GLY A 278 -20.36 24.61 15.30
N THR A 279 -21.46 23.96 14.90
CA THR A 279 -22.11 24.20 13.60
C THR A 279 -22.86 25.53 13.66
N GLN A 280 -22.65 26.40 12.67
CA GLN A 280 -23.34 27.70 12.56
C GLN A 280 -24.50 27.59 11.56
N THR A 281 -25.68 28.10 11.92
CA THR A 281 -26.85 28.16 11.03
C THR A 281 -27.22 29.61 10.73
N THR A 282 -27.52 29.89 9.47
CA THR A 282 -28.06 31.19 9.04
C THR A 282 -29.59 31.17 9.06
N PRO A 283 -30.27 32.26 9.46
CA PRO A 283 -31.72 32.36 9.33
C PRO A 283 -32.22 32.04 7.91
N GLY A 284 -33.06 31.02 7.79
CA GLY A 284 -33.57 30.48 6.51
C GLY A 284 -33.00 29.12 6.10
N THR A 285 -32.26 28.44 6.96
CA THR A 285 -32.10 26.96 6.88
C THR A 285 -33.44 26.30 7.19
N GLN A 286 -33.91 25.41 6.32
CA GLN A 286 -35.21 24.74 6.47
C GLN A 286 -35.00 23.31 6.96
N MET A 287 -35.79 22.89 7.95
CA MET A 287 -35.92 21.48 8.30
C MET A 287 -37.17 20.94 7.60
N ASN A 288 -36.98 20.07 6.62
CA ASN A 288 -38.09 19.41 5.92
C ASN A 288 -38.65 18.33 6.84
N GLN A 289 -39.94 18.39 7.14
CA GLN A 289 -40.64 17.39 7.96
C GLN A 289 -40.82 16.07 7.20
#